data_AF-A0AA38FNT6-F1
#
_entry.id   AF-A0AA38FNT6-F1
#
_cell.length_a   1.000
_cell.length_b   1.000
_cell.length_c   1.000
_cell.angle_alpha   90.00
_cell.angle_beta   90.00
_cell.angle_gamma   90.00
#
_symmetry.space_group_name_H-M   'P 1'
#
loop_
_entity.id
_entity.type
_entity.pdbx_description
1 polymer ?
#
loop_
_entity_poly.entity_id
_entity_poly.type
_entity_poly.pdbx_seq_one_letter_code
_entity_poly.pdbx_strand_id
1 'polypeptide(L)'
;KLFFDGSKCQQGGGAGFVMIPPWGTPIPVAHKLNFECTNNMAEYEALVLGFQNAINLGARHIDIFGDSELIINQVTGVYQCKNDILQKYRDIVLAQLQSFDKITIQAIPRTANRFADTMASLASLIPPFTEDSRLYVAVQRLDQPSHLGQLTSINAVTTHTQDEWYQQIVDYLSHSVLPPDLTSNGRRSFVQRANRYTILGGILYKRGFD
;
A
#
# COMPACT_ATOMS: atom_id res chain seq x y z
N LYS A 1 -10.08 12.21 -0.67
CA LYS A 1 -8.82 13.00 -0.70
C LYS A 1 -7.69 12.08 -1.17
N LEU A 2 -6.78 12.59 -1.98
CA LEU A 2 -5.61 11.90 -2.49
C LEU A 2 -4.37 12.75 -2.16
N PHE A 3 -3.40 12.16 -1.49
CA PHE A 3 -2.08 12.74 -1.23
C PHE A 3 -1.07 11.95 -2.04
N PHE A 4 -0.19 12.59 -2.82
CA PHE A 4 0.80 11.90 -3.63
C PHE A 4 2.20 12.48 -3.39
N ASP A 5 3.22 11.65 -3.53
CA ASP A 5 4.62 12.07 -3.57
C ASP A 5 5.47 11.08 -4.39
N GLY A 6 6.56 11.58 -4.96
CA GLY A 6 7.55 10.79 -5.67
C GLY A 6 8.90 10.84 -4.96
N SER A 7 9.66 9.76 -5.07
CA SER A 7 11.04 9.71 -4.57
C SER A 7 11.95 9.09 -5.62
N LYS A 8 13.11 9.70 -5.83
CA LYS A 8 14.22 9.11 -6.58
C LYS A 8 15.48 9.11 -5.70
N CYS A 9 16.01 7.92 -5.45
CA CYS A 9 17.29 7.73 -4.77
C CYS A 9 18.24 6.84 -5.58
N GLN A 10 19.39 6.50 -5.00
CA GLN A 10 20.40 5.63 -5.62
C GLN A 10 19.85 4.22 -5.94
N GLN A 11 18.95 3.70 -5.10
CA GLN A 11 18.34 2.37 -5.26
C GLN A 11 17.20 2.33 -6.30
N GLY A 12 16.75 3.49 -6.78
CA GLY A 12 15.72 3.60 -7.83
C GLY A 12 14.64 4.62 -7.52
N GLY A 13 13.54 4.52 -8.26
CA GLY A 13 12.36 5.36 -8.06
C GLY A 13 11.30 4.69 -7.18
N GLY A 14 10.51 5.50 -6.51
CA GLY A 14 9.34 5.10 -5.77
C GLY A 14 8.22 6.12 -5.94
N ALA A 15 7.00 5.62 -6.10
CA ALA A 15 5.78 6.42 -6.17
C ALA A 15 4.90 6.08 -4.97
N GLY A 16 4.53 7.08 -4.18
CA GLY A 16 3.74 6.91 -2.96
C GLY A 16 2.47 7.74 -2.99
N PHE A 17 1.36 7.18 -2.55
CA PHE A 17 0.15 7.95 -2.32
C PHE A 17 -0.65 7.43 -1.14
N VAL A 18 -1.48 8.31 -0.58
CA VAL A 18 -2.42 8.00 0.49
C VAL A 18 -3.79 8.50 0.07
N MET A 19 -4.75 7.58 -0.04
CA MET A 19 -6.15 7.97 -0.22
C MET A 19 -6.87 7.97 1.11
N ILE A 20 -7.64 9.02 1.34
CA ILE A 20 -8.57 9.10 2.47
C ILE A 20 -9.98 9.17 1.87
N PRO A 21 -10.71 8.05 1.90
CA PRO A 21 -12.09 7.98 1.45
C PRO A 21 -13.04 8.65 2.47
N PRO A 22 -14.32 8.87 2.13
CA PRO A 22 -15.28 9.52 3.02
C PRO A 22 -15.49 8.82 4.37
N TRP A 23 -15.30 7.49 4.43
CA TRP A 23 -15.37 6.70 5.67
C TRP A 23 -14.10 6.80 6.55
N GLY A 24 -13.10 7.57 6.12
CA GLY A 24 -12.02 8.05 6.98
C GLY A 24 -10.79 7.14 7.12
N THR A 25 -10.87 5.85 6.79
CA THR A 25 -9.71 4.94 6.88
C THR A 25 -8.69 5.21 5.77
N PRO A 26 -7.45 5.65 6.07
CA PRO A 26 -6.45 5.89 5.06
C PRO A 26 -6.01 4.60 4.35
N ILE A 27 -5.79 4.69 3.05
CA ILE A 27 -5.28 3.61 2.20
C ILE A 27 -3.93 4.06 1.65
N PRO A 28 -2.82 3.76 2.35
CA PRO A 28 -1.48 4.07 1.88
C PRO A 28 -1.02 3.04 0.85
N VAL A 29 -0.40 3.51 -0.23
CA VAL A 29 0.10 2.67 -1.31
C VAL A 29 1.49 3.15 -1.73
N ALA A 30 2.37 2.19 -1.97
CA ALA A 30 3.74 2.41 -2.45
C ALA A 30 4.01 1.53 -3.67
N HIS A 31 4.54 2.13 -4.73
CA HIS A 31 4.94 1.44 -5.95
C HIS A 31 6.44 1.63 -6.17
N LYS A 32 7.17 0.52 -6.25
CA LYS A 32 8.55 0.52 -6.72
C LYS A 32 8.55 0.80 -8.23
N LEU A 33 9.30 1.81 -8.66
CA LEU A 33 9.50 2.07 -10.09
C LEU A 33 10.73 1.29 -10.55
N ASN A 34 10.49 0.21 -11.29
CA ASN A 34 11.53 -0.68 -11.85
C ASN A 34 12.09 -0.17 -13.19
N PHE A 35 12.13 1.15 -13.35
CA PHE A 35 12.65 1.83 -14.53
C PHE A 35 13.37 3.12 -14.13
N GLU A 36 14.23 3.62 -15.01
CA GLU A 36 14.91 4.88 -14.79
C GLU A 36 13.93 6.04 -14.83
N CYS A 37 14.01 6.89 -13.81
CA CYS A 37 13.15 8.05 -13.65
C CYS A 37 13.90 9.17 -12.93
N THR A 38 13.48 10.40 -13.21
CA THR A 38 13.84 11.57 -12.41
C THR A 38 12.86 11.74 -11.25
N ASN A 39 13.14 12.63 -10.31
CA ASN A 39 12.22 12.91 -9.21
C ASN A 39 10.84 13.38 -9.72
N ASN A 40 10.81 14.29 -10.69
CA ASN A 40 9.57 14.80 -11.27
C ASN A 40 8.76 13.71 -11.99
N MET A 41 9.44 12.74 -12.61
CA MET A 41 8.76 11.57 -13.20
C MET A 41 8.14 10.70 -12.10
N ALA A 42 8.85 10.47 -11.00
CA ALA A 42 8.31 9.70 -9.87
C ALA A 42 7.09 10.39 -9.22
N GLU A 43 7.09 11.72 -9.12
CA GLU A 43 5.95 12.49 -8.62
C GLU A 43 4.73 12.37 -9.57
N TYR A 44 4.95 12.45 -10.89
CA TYR A 44 3.89 12.20 -11.86
C TYR A 44 3.35 10.77 -11.79
N GLU A 45 4.22 9.77 -11.64
CA GLU A 45 3.80 8.37 -11.48
C GLU A 45 2.91 8.19 -10.24
N ALA A 46 3.29 8.80 -9.11
CA ALA A 46 2.48 8.78 -7.90
C ALA A 46 1.10 9.40 -8.11
N LEU A 47 1.02 10.52 -8.84
CA LEU A 47 -0.24 11.16 -9.17
C LEU A 47 -1.10 10.30 -10.10
N VAL A 48 -0.53 9.76 -11.19
CA VAL A 48 -1.23 8.93 -12.19
C VAL A 48 -1.78 7.65 -11.55
N LEU A 49 -0.96 6.95 -10.75
CA LEU A 49 -1.36 5.73 -10.06
C LEU A 49 -2.42 6.02 -8.99
N GLY A 50 -2.28 7.14 -8.27
CA GLY A 50 -3.26 7.60 -7.30
C GLY A 50 -4.63 7.88 -7.94
N PHE A 51 -4.65 8.54 -9.10
CA PHE A 51 -5.87 8.76 -9.88
C PHE A 51 -6.50 7.46 -10.35
N GLN A 52 -5.71 6.56 -10.95
CA GLN A 52 -6.21 5.29 -11.42
C GLN A 52 -6.86 4.49 -10.29
N ASN A 53 -6.25 4.51 -9.10
CA ASN A 53 -6.81 3.84 -7.95
C ASN A 53 -8.12 4.49 -7.47
N ALA A 54 -8.17 5.83 -7.40
CA ALA A 54 -9.40 6.55 -7.05
C ALA A 54 -10.55 6.27 -8.04
N ILE A 55 -10.27 6.22 -9.34
CA ILE A 55 -11.25 5.86 -10.38
C ILE A 55 -11.75 4.43 -10.19
N ASN A 56 -10.84 3.47 -9.95
CA ASN A 56 -11.19 2.07 -9.70
C ASN A 56 -12.05 1.88 -8.44
N LEU A 57 -11.90 2.76 -7.45
CA LEU A 57 -12.74 2.79 -6.25
C LEU A 57 -14.10 3.48 -6.48
N GLY A 58 -14.38 3.95 -7.70
CA GLY A 58 -15.64 4.61 -8.04
C GLY A 58 -15.74 6.05 -7.53
N ALA A 59 -14.63 6.71 -7.23
CA ALA A 59 -14.66 8.09 -6.76
C ALA A 59 -15.16 9.03 -7.88
N ARG A 60 -16.19 9.82 -7.57
CA ARG A 60 -16.72 10.89 -8.45
C ARG A 60 -16.24 12.27 -8.06
N HIS A 61 -15.81 12.45 -6.82
CA HIS A 61 -15.24 13.70 -6.31
C HIS A 61 -13.86 13.44 -5.74
N ILE A 62 -12.90 14.32 -6.03
CA ILE A 62 -11.53 14.16 -5.56
C ILE A 62 -10.88 15.50 -5.18
N ASP A 63 -10.26 15.51 -4.00
CA ASP A 63 -9.36 16.58 -3.56
C ASP A 63 -7.93 16.02 -3.58
N ILE A 64 -7.04 16.68 -4.31
CA ILE A 64 -5.67 16.23 -4.59
C ILE A 64 -4.68 17.18 -3.92
N PHE A 65 -3.72 16.59 -3.22
CA PHE A 65 -2.69 17.30 -2.49
C PHE A 65 -1.32 16.71 -2.81
N GLY A 66 -0.34 17.57 -3.03
CA GLY A 66 1.06 17.22 -3.18
C GLY A 66 1.95 18.40 -2.81
N ASP A 67 3.22 18.16 -2.49
CA ASP A 67 4.20 19.20 -2.15
C ASP A 67 5.02 19.70 -3.34
N SER A 68 4.86 19.07 -4.51
CA SER A 68 5.50 19.53 -5.73
C SER A 68 4.73 20.63 -6.45
N GLU A 69 5.14 21.87 -6.22
CA GLU A 69 4.58 23.04 -6.92
C GLU A 69 4.70 22.92 -8.43
N LEU A 70 5.79 22.34 -8.95
CA LEU A 70 5.99 22.19 -10.39
C LEU A 70 4.88 21.36 -11.01
N ILE A 71 4.60 20.19 -10.44
CA ILE A 71 3.60 19.25 -10.96
C ILE A 71 2.20 19.83 -10.81
N ILE A 72 1.88 20.38 -9.64
CA ILE A 72 0.59 21.04 -9.38
C ILE A 72 0.37 22.18 -10.38
N ASN A 73 1.36 23.04 -10.60
CA ASN A 73 1.25 24.18 -11.53
C ASN A 73 1.19 23.74 -12.99
N GLN A 74 1.83 22.64 -13.38
CA GLN A 74 1.72 22.10 -14.74
C GLN A 74 0.34 21.50 -15.01
N VAL A 75 -0.21 20.73 -14.06
CA VAL A 75 -1.53 20.11 -14.17
C VAL A 75 -2.64 21.17 -14.16
N THR A 76 -2.51 22.20 -13.32
CA THR A 76 -3.48 23.33 -13.27
C THR A 76 -3.29 24.34 -14.41
N GLY A 77 -2.25 24.18 -15.25
CA GLY A 77 -2.00 25.04 -16.42
C GLY A 77 -1.33 26.37 -16.10
N VAL A 78 -0.92 26.61 -14.85
CA VAL A 78 -0.16 27.79 -14.44
C VAL A 78 1.24 27.80 -15.06
N TYR A 79 1.91 26.63 -15.10
CA TYR A 79 3.22 26.46 -15.70
C TYR A 79 3.16 25.71 -17.02
N GLN A 80 3.91 26.19 -18.02
CA GLN A 80 4.10 25.46 -19.26
C GLN A 80 5.02 24.26 -19.02
N CYS A 81 4.59 23.08 -19.45
CA CYS A 81 5.45 21.90 -19.48
C CYS A 81 6.20 21.84 -20.82
N LYS A 82 7.52 22.06 -20.81
CA LYS A 82 8.36 22.03 -22.01
C LYS A 82 9.05 20.69 -22.26
N ASN A 83 9.15 19.85 -21.24
CA ASN A 83 9.80 18.54 -21.35
C ASN A 83 8.82 17.55 -22.00
N ASP A 84 9.23 16.90 -23.10
CA ASP A 84 8.36 16.01 -23.89
C ASP A 84 7.82 14.81 -23.10
N ILE A 85 8.60 14.27 -22.16
CA ILE A 85 8.17 13.16 -21.29
C ILE A 85 7.14 13.65 -20.28
N LEU A 86 7.41 14.79 -19.63
CA LEU A 86 6.49 15.36 -18.64
C LEU A 86 5.18 15.86 -19.27
N GLN A 87 5.21 16.29 -20.54
CA GLN A 87 3.99 16.62 -21.30
C GLN A 87 3.09 15.38 -21.44
N LYS A 88 3.65 14.21 -21.76
CA LYS A 88 2.88 12.95 -21.83
C LYS A 88 2.22 12.61 -20.50
N TYR A 89 2.94 12.76 -19.38
CA TYR A 89 2.35 12.54 -18.06
C TYR A 89 1.23 13.53 -17.76
N ARG A 90 1.43 14.81 -18.06
CA ARG A 90 0.40 15.84 -17.92
C ARG A 90 -0.85 15.48 -18.72
N ASP A 91 -0.70 15.03 -19.97
CA ASP A 91 -1.83 14.66 -20.81
C ASP A 91 -2.60 13.45 -20.26
N ILE A 92 -1.89 12.45 -19.71
CA ILE A 92 -2.51 11.32 -18.99
C ILE A 92 -3.34 11.83 -17.81
N VAL A 93 -2.77 12.70 -16.98
CA VAL A 93 -3.45 13.26 -15.81
C VAL A 93 -4.68 14.07 -16.24
N LEU A 94 -4.56 14.92 -17.26
CA LEU A 94 -5.67 15.72 -17.79
C LEU A 94 -6.81 14.83 -18.31
N ALA A 95 -6.50 13.70 -18.94
CA ALA A 95 -7.50 12.71 -19.35
C ALA A 95 -8.17 12.05 -18.14
N GLN A 96 -7.41 11.66 -17.11
CA GLN A 96 -7.96 11.06 -15.88
C GLN A 96 -8.89 12.02 -15.13
N LEU A 97 -8.57 13.31 -15.12
CA LEU A 97 -9.40 14.35 -14.48
C LEU A 97 -10.83 14.39 -15.04
N GLN A 98 -11.04 14.04 -16.31
CA GLN A 98 -12.37 13.98 -16.92
C GLN A 98 -13.29 12.92 -16.31
N SER A 99 -12.76 12.01 -15.50
CA SER A 99 -13.54 10.96 -14.82
C SER A 99 -14.28 11.45 -13.56
N PHE A 100 -13.96 12.66 -13.09
CA PHE A 100 -14.49 13.22 -11.85
C PHE A 100 -15.45 14.38 -12.11
N ASP A 101 -16.54 14.43 -11.35
CA ASP A 101 -17.55 15.50 -11.39
C ASP A 101 -17.07 16.76 -10.65
N LYS A 102 -16.22 16.58 -9.62
CA LYS A 102 -15.67 17.67 -8.82
C LYS A 102 -14.21 17.39 -8.48
N ILE A 103 -13.38 18.39 -8.69
CA ILE A 103 -11.93 18.30 -8.58
C ILE A 103 -11.42 19.51 -7.80
N THR A 104 -10.56 19.27 -6.82
CA THR A 104 -9.72 20.30 -6.21
C THR A 104 -8.27 19.84 -6.25
N ILE A 105 -7.35 20.71 -6.67
CA ILE A 105 -5.91 20.43 -6.73
C ILE A 105 -5.20 21.52 -5.96
N GLN A 106 -4.39 21.15 -4.97
CA GLN A 106 -3.73 22.11 -4.10
C GLN A 106 -2.31 21.67 -3.75
N ALA A 107 -1.36 22.61 -3.87
CA ALA A 107 -0.03 22.43 -3.31
C ALA A 107 -0.07 22.59 -1.78
N ILE A 108 0.60 21.68 -1.06
CA ILE A 108 0.71 21.71 0.40
C ILE A 108 2.18 21.68 0.83
N PRO A 109 2.53 22.18 2.03
CA PRO A 109 3.90 22.04 2.53
C PRO A 109 4.28 20.56 2.70
N ARG A 110 5.55 20.22 2.46
CA ARG A 110 6.08 18.85 2.65
C ARG A 110 5.79 18.27 4.03
N THR A 111 5.79 19.10 5.07
CA THR A 111 5.43 18.69 6.44
C THR A 111 4.01 18.13 6.56
N ALA A 112 3.08 18.59 5.71
CA ALA A 112 1.71 18.09 5.61
C ALA A 112 1.57 16.89 4.67
N ASN A 113 2.56 16.63 3.80
CA ASN A 113 2.56 15.50 2.85
C ASN A 113 3.39 14.28 3.31
N ARG A 114 3.87 14.29 4.56
CA ARG A 114 4.82 13.30 5.12
C ARG A 114 4.43 11.85 4.91
N PHE A 115 3.14 11.52 4.95
CA PHE A 115 2.72 10.13 4.82
C PHE A 115 2.91 9.62 3.38
N ALA A 116 2.55 10.41 2.37
CA ALA A 116 2.80 10.05 0.97
C ALA A 116 4.32 9.99 0.67
N ASP A 117 5.09 10.97 1.18
CA ASP A 117 6.56 10.99 1.11
C ASP A 117 7.18 9.72 1.70
N THR A 118 6.69 9.26 2.86
CA THR A 118 7.14 8.03 3.49
C THR A 118 6.86 6.81 2.61
N MET A 119 5.69 6.74 1.96
CA MET A 119 5.36 5.64 1.04
C MET A 119 6.26 5.65 -0.20
N ALA A 120 6.52 6.83 -0.78
CA ALA A 120 7.39 6.98 -1.95
C ALA A 120 8.84 6.61 -1.59
N SER A 121 9.32 7.11 -0.45
CA SER A 121 10.66 6.83 0.08
C SER A 121 10.85 5.34 0.36
N LEU A 122 9.88 4.70 1.03
CA LEU A 122 9.87 3.26 1.26
C LEU A 122 10.01 2.48 -0.05
N ALA A 123 9.20 2.82 -1.06
CA ALA A 123 9.30 2.22 -2.39
C ALA A 123 10.67 2.42 -3.04
N SER A 124 11.24 3.64 -2.98
CA SER A 124 12.51 3.93 -3.64
C SER A 124 13.69 3.16 -3.03
N LEU A 125 13.66 2.92 -1.71
CA LEU A 125 14.72 2.24 -0.96
C LEU A 125 14.73 0.72 -1.17
N ILE A 126 13.60 0.14 -1.58
CA ILE A 126 13.52 -1.28 -1.88
C ILE A 126 14.38 -1.58 -3.12
N PRO A 127 15.33 -2.53 -3.07
CA PRO A 127 16.09 -2.93 -4.23
C PRO A 127 15.16 -3.44 -5.36
N PRO A 128 15.56 -3.32 -6.64
CA PRO A 128 14.83 -3.95 -7.72
C PRO A 128 14.67 -5.45 -7.45
N PHE A 129 13.46 -5.96 -7.60
CA PHE A 129 13.14 -7.37 -7.45
C PHE A 129 12.55 -7.91 -8.75
N THR A 130 12.73 -9.21 -9.01
CA THR A 130 12.24 -9.88 -10.23
C THR A 130 10.71 -9.93 -10.28
N GLU A 131 10.12 -10.08 -11.47
CA GLU A 131 8.66 -10.03 -11.68
C GLU A 131 7.86 -10.98 -10.76
N ASP A 132 8.45 -12.10 -10.35
CA ASP A 132 7.80 -13.09 -9.47
C ASP A 132 7.92 -12.78 -7.96
N SER A 133 8.71 -11.77 -7.59
CA SER A 133 8.98 -11.45 -6.19
C SER A 133 7.94 -10.47 -5.64
N ARG A 134 7.23 -10.85 -4.57
CA ARG A 134 6.33 -9.96 -3.83
C ARG A 134 6.97 -9.57 -2.50
N LEU A 135 7.08 -8.26 -2.25
CA LEU A 135 7.44 -7.74 -0.94
C LEU A 135 6.17 -7.43 -0.14
N TYR A 136 6.08 -7.98 1.07
CA TYR A 136 5.04 -7.63 2.02
C TYR A 136 5.63 -6.75 3.12
N VAL A 137 5.06 -5.56 3.30
CA VAL A 137 5.40 -4.67 4.42
C VAL A 137 4.26 -4.75 5.43
N ALA A 138 4.54 -5.27 6.61
CA ALA A 138 3.57 -5.36 7.70
C ALA A 138 3.86 -4.27 8.74
N VAL A 139 2.88 -3.41 8.99
CA VAL A 139 2.89 -2.49 10.12
C VAL A 139 2.08 -3.12 11.24
N GLN A 140 2.76 -3.61 12.27
CA GLN A 140 2.13 -4.25 13.42
C GLN A 140 2.10 -3.30 14.61
N ARG A 141 0.97 -3.28 15.32
CA ARG A 141 0.82 -2.53 16.56
C ARG A 141 1.51 -3.28 17.70
N LEU A 142 2.40 -2.59 18.41
CA LEU A 142 2.99 -3.06 19.65
C LEU A 142 2.42 -2.24 20.82
N ASP A 143 1.54 -2.85 21.61
CA ASP A 143 0.81 -2.17 22.68
C ASP A 143 1.62 -1.98 23.96
N GLN A 144 2.66 -2.79 24.16
CA GLN A 144 3.52 -2.69 25.33
C GLN A 144 4.99 -2.80 24.91
N PRO A 145 5.89 -2.01 25.52
CA PRO A 145 7.33 -2.15 25.31
C PRO A 145 7.81 -3.58 25.59
N SER A 146 8.73 -4.07 24.77
CA SER A 146 9.22 -5.46 24.87
C SER A 146 9.89 -5.83 26.20
N HIS A 147 10.32 -4.85 27.00
CA HIS A 147 10.89 -5.10 28.34
C HIS A 147 9.83 -5.29 29.43
N LEU A 148 8.56 -4.98 29.14
CA LEU A 148 7.42 -5.15 30.04
C LEU A 148 6.56 -6.37 29.70
N GLY A 149 6.74 -6.94 28.50
CA GLY A 149 6.03 -8.14 28.04
C GLY A 149 6.95 -9.36 27.95
N GLN A 150 6.40 -10.55 28.16
CA GLN A 150 7.06 -11.80 27.76
C GLN A 150 7.12 -11.85 26.23
N LEU A 151 8.34 -11.85 25.67
CA LEU A 151 8.55 -12.07 24.24
C LEU A 151 8.15 -13.50 23.90
N THR A 152 6.96 -13.67 23.31
CA THR A 152 6.53 -14.98 22.81
C THR A 152 7.34 -15.31 21.56
N SER A 153 8.11 -16.38 21.60
CA SER A 153 8.87 -16.87 20.45
C SER A 153 7.91 -17.34 19.35
N ILE A 154 8.08 -16.88 18.12
CA ILE A 154 7.34 -17.40 16.97
C ILE A 154 8.18 -18.54 16.39
N ASN A 155 7.71 -19.77 16.54
CA ASN A 155 8.36 -20.93 15.93
C ASN A 155 7.84 -21.09 14.49
N ALA A 156 8.75 -21.05 13.52
CA ALA A 156 8.43 -21.38 12.14
C ALA A 156 8.02 -22.85 12.06
N VAL A 157 6.80 -23.12 11.59
CA VAL A 157 6.38 -24.49 11.24
C VAL A 157 6.55 -24.63 9.74
N THR A 158 7.73 -25.06 9.32
CA THR A 158 7.93 -25.57 7.97
C THR A 158 7.71 -27.08 8.00
N THR A 159 6.54 -27.53 7.52
CA THR A 159 6.38 -28.61 6.52
C THR A 159 4.92 -29.07 6.35
N HIS A 160 4.64 -29.53 5.12
CA HIS A 160 3.47 -30.27 4.59
C HIS A 160 2.25 -29.48 4.09
N THR A 161 2.32 -29.11 2.82
CA THR A 161 1.26 -28.54 1.97
C THR A 161 0.13 -29.52 1.59
N GLN A 162 0.14 -30.76 2.09
CA GLN A 162 -0.86 -31.79 1.78
C GLN A 162 -1.86 -32.06 2.90
N ASP A 163 -1.69 -31.47 4.08
CA ASP A 163 -2.58 -31.73 5.20
C ASP A 163 -3.84 -30.85 5.14
N GLU A 164 -5.03 -31.46 5.14
CA GLU A 164 -6.31 -30.74 5.13
C GLU A 164 -6.43 -29.72 6.27
N TRP A 165 -5.87 -30.03 7.46
CA TRP A 165 -5.91 -29.11 8.60
C TRP A 165 -5.11 -27.83 8.36
N TYR A 166 -4.03 -27.90 7.56
CA TYR A 166 -3.19 -26.75 7.21
C TYR A 166 -3.98 -25.79 6.31
N GLN A 167 -4.59 -26.32 5.24
CA GLN A 167 -5.41 -25.52 4.32
C GLN A 167 -6.60 -24.90 5.03
N GLN A 168 -7.28 -25.66 5.89
CA GLN A 168 -8.39 -25.13 6.69
C GLN A 168 -7.97 -23.96 7.59
N ILE A 169 -6.79 -24.03 8.24
CA ILE A 169 -6.29 -22.91 9.07
C ILE A 169 -5.90 -21.72 8.19
N VAL A 170 -5.30 -21.97 7.02
CA VAL A 170 -4.96 -20.91 6.07
C VAL A 170 -6.22 -20.21 5.55
N ASP A 171 -7.21 -20.96 5.09
CA ASP A 171 -8.50 -20.43 4.60
C ASP A 171 -9.23 -19.62 5.66
N TYR A 172 -9.21 -20.09 6.91
CA TYR A 172 -9.77 -19.34 8.02
C TYR A 172 -9.02 -18.04 8.30
N LEU A 173 -7.68 -18.07 8.37
CA LEU A 173 -6.89 -16.89 8.69
C LEU A 173 -6.84 -15.87 7.53
N SER A 174 -6.95 -16.33 6.28
CA SER A 174 -6.93 -15.48 5.08
C SER A 174 -8.31 -14.98 4.67
N HIS A 175 -9.34 -15.80 4.79
CA HIS A 175 -10.67 -15.54 4.20
C HIS A 175 -11.81 -15.62 5.23
N SER A 176 -11.53 -15.88 6.51
CA SER A 176 -12.54 -16.12 7.55
C SER A 176 -13.50 -17.27 7.25
N VAL A 177 -13.06 -18.25 6.44
CA VAL A 177 -13.85 -19.43 6.07
C VAL A 177 -13.64 -20.53 7.09
N LEU A 178 -14.73 -21.02 7.69
CA LEU A 178 -14.70 -22.19 8.58
C LEU A 178 -14.94 -23.48 7.79
N PRO A 179 -14.36 -24.61 8.21
CA PRO A 179 -14.68 -25.91 7.63
C PRO A 179 -16.21 -26.18 7.71
N PRO A 180 -16.82 -26.70 6.63
CA PRO A 180 -18.27 -26.75 6.48
C PRO A 180 -18.96 -27.66 7.50
N ASP A 181 -18.29 -28.73 7.96
CA ASP A 181 -18.89 -29.81 8.75
C ASP A 181 -18.69 -29.67 10.28
N LEU A 182 -18.35 -28.47 10.76
CA LEU A 182 -18.11 -28.26 12.20
C LEU A 182 -19.41 -28.04 12.98
N THR A 183 -19.61 -28.83 14.04
CA THR A 183 -20.58 -28.56 15.10
C THR A 183 -20.29 -27.23 15.81
N SER A 184 -21.26 -26.66 16.54
CA SER A 184 -21.05 -25.40 17.29
C SER A 184 -19.84 -25.44 18.23
N ASN A 185 -19.62 -26.59 18.89
CA ASN A 185 -18.43 -26.82 19.73
C ASN A 185 -17.16 -26.99 18.88
N GLY A 186 -17.25 -27.66 17.73
CA GLY A 186 -16.17 -27.82 16.76
C GLY A 186 -15.68 -26.50 16.16
N ARG A 187 -16.59 -25.54 15.92
CA ARG A 187 -16.23 -24.18 15.46
C ARG A 187 -15.39 -23.47 16.50
N ARG A 188 -15.79 -23.51 17.78
CA ARG A 188 -15.06 -22.86 18.87
C ARG A 188 -13.67 -23.44 19.05
N SER A 189 -13.54 -24.77 19.07
CA SER A 189 -12.24 -25.44 19.21
C SER A 189 -11.34 -25.20 18.01
N PHE A 190 -11.90 -25.18 16.79
CA PHE A 190 -11.17 -24.84 15.58
C PHE A 190 -10.62 -23.41 15.63
N VAL A 191 -11.45 -22.42 15.97
CA VAL A 191 -11.01 -21.01 16.10
C VAL A 191 -9.92 -20.87 17.14
N GLN A 192 -10.06 -21.52 18.31
CA GLN A 192 -9.03 -21.52 19.34
C GLN A 192 -7.71 -22.12 18.85
N ARG A 193 -7.77 -23.19 18.04
CA ARG A 193 -6.59 -23.81 17.42
C ARG A 193 -5.98 -22.88 16.36
N ALA A 194 -6.77 -22.32 15.46
CA ALA A 194 -6.31 -21.44 14.39
C ALA A 194 -5.66 -20.16 14.93
N ASN A 195 -6.15 -19.63 16.05
CA ASN A 195 -5.57 -18.46 16.74
C ASN A 195 -4.16 -18.70 17.31
N ARG A 196 -3.68 -19.95 17.33
CA ARG A 196 -2.28 -20.29 17.65
C ARG A 196 -1.36 -20.12 16.45
N TYR A 197 -1.86 -19.67 15.30
CA TYR A 197 -1.08 -19.51 14.09
C TYR A 197 -1.22 -18.09 13.53
N THR A 198 -0.30 -17.71 12.65
CA THR A 198 -0.31 -16.46 11.90
C THR A 198 0.33 -16.68 10.53
N ILE A 199 -0.12 -15.97 9.49
CA ILE A 199 0.47 -16.05 8.15
C ILE A 199 1.39 -14.84 7.94
N LEU A 200 2.65 -15.07 7.56
CA LEU A 200 3.61 -14.02 7.19
C LEU A 200 4.27 -14.41 5.86
N GLY A 201 4.17 -13.54 4.85
CA GLY A 201 4.77 -13.80 3.54
C GLY A 201 4.25 -15.08 2.84
N GLY A 202 3.00 -15.48 3.11
CA GLY A 202 2.41 -16.72 2.57
C GLY A 202 2.78 -17.99 3.35
N ILE A 203 3.57 -17.89 4.42
CA ILE A 203 3.99 -19.01 5.25
C ILE A 203 3.21 -18.97 6.58
N LEU A 204 2.68 -20.12 7.01
CA LEU A 204 2.00 -20.29 8.29
C LEU A 204 3.02 -20.49 9.42
N TYR A 205 2.97 -19.63 10.44
CA TYR A 205 3.80 -19.71 11.64
C TYR A 205 2.94 -20.09 12.84
N LYS A 206 3.47 -20.94 13.73
CA LYS A 206 2.83 -21.22 15.02
C LYS A 206 3.33 -20.20 16.03
N ARG A 207 2.40 -19.49 16.66
CA ARG A 207 2.68 -18.66 17.83
C ARG A 207 3.19 -19.59 18.93
N GLY A 208 4.41 -19.39 19.40
CA GLY A 208 4.88 -20.05 20.60
C GLY A 208 4.06 -19.55 21.78
N PHE A 209 3.74 -20.48 22.67
CA PHE A 209 3.33 -20.19 24.04
C PHE A 209 4.33 -20.95 24.89
N ASP A 210 4.96 -20.24 25.83
CA ASP A 210 5.66 -20.88 26.94
C ASP A 210 4.63 -21.50 27.91
#